data_AF-A0A2C9M8R1-F1
#
_entry.id   AF-A0A2C9M8R1-F1
#
_cell.length_a   1.000
_cell.length_b   1.000
_cell.length_c   1.000
_cell.angle_alpha   90.00
_cell.angle_beta   90.00
_cell.angle_gamma   90.00
#
_symmetry.space_group_name_H-M   'P 1'
#
loop_
_entity.id
_entity.type
_entity.pdbx_description
1 polymer ?
#
loop_
_entity_poly.entity_id
_entity_poly.type
_entity_poly.pdbx_seq_one_letter_code
_entity_poly.pdbx_strand_id
1 'polypeptide(L)'
;MMKECIAMFSRRFCFFDDDLLQKLPVRIHVSCYSVFVKEWLQVFPRSAFHIIRTTEYANEMETTLKEAFHFLELPSVSPDIMQDMVNEDRRHETANKTSTVLPETRALLRTYYSTCNEEMAELLDDQRFLWLDHYS
;
A
#
# COMPACT_ATOMS: atom_id res chain seq x y z
N MET A 1 -1.39 -0.78 -24.19
CA MET A 1 -0.80 0.46 -23.64
C MET A 1 0.22 0.24 -22.52
N MET A 2 -0.16 -0.01 -21.25
CA MET A 2 0.86 -0.13 -20.17
C MET A 2 1.81 -1.32 -20.38
N LYS A 3 1.27 -2.51 -20.73
CA LYS A 3 2.08 -3.69 -21.05
C LYS A 3 3.01 -3.44 -22.25
N GLU A 4 2.53 -2.78 -23.30
CA GLU A 4 3.35 -2.41 -24.47
C GLU A 4 4.47 -1.44 -24.09
N CYS A 5 4.17 -0.42 -23.26
CA CYS A 5 5.19 0.51 -22.80
C CYS A 5 6.29 -0.24 -22.04
N ILE A 6 5.93 -1.09 -21.08
CA ILE A 6 6.91 -1.86 -20.27
C ILE A 6 7.73 -2.82 -21.14
N ALA A 7 7.18 -3.29 -22.27
CA ALA A 7 7.91 -4.13 -23.21
C ALA A 7 8.96 -3.34 -24.02
N MET A 8 8.78 -2.02 -24.19
CA MET A 8 9.65 -1.16 -25.00
C MET A 8 10.59 -0.28 -24.17
N PHE A 9 10.16 0.09 -22.97
CA PHE A 9 10.83 1.05 -22.10
C PHE A 9 10.94 0.49 -20.68
N SER A 10 11.76 1.14 -19.86
CA SER A 10 11.86 0.76 -18.45
C SER A 10 10.51 0.96 -17.73
N ARG A 11 10.22 0.11 -16.74
CA ARG A 11 9.01 0.26 -15.92
C ARG A 11 8.92 1.65 -15.29
N ARG A 12 10.05 2.19 -14.82
CA ARG A 12 10.11 3.56 -14.29
C ARG A 12 9.64 4.58 -15.33
N PHE A 13 10.14 4.52 -16.57
CA PHE A 13 9.69 5.44 -17.63
C PHE A 13 8.17 5.39 -17.80
N CYS A 14 7.60 4.19 -17.95
CA CYS A 14 6.16 4.03 -18.18
C CYS A 14 5.27 4.48 -17.01
N PHE A 15 5.74 4.35 -15.78
CA PHE A 15 4.97 4.70 -14.58
C PHE A 15 5.02 6.19 -14.24
N PHE A 16 5.90 6.95 -14.89
CA PHE A 16 6.06 8.40 -14.74
C PHE A 16 5.77 9.17 -16.05
N ASP A 17 5.21 8.51 -17.07
CA ASP A 17 4.85 9.14 -18.35
C ASP A 17 3.42 9.68 -18.30
N ASP A 18 3.28 11.00 -18.08
CA ASP A 18 1.98 11.65 -17.90
C ASP A 18 1.01 11.42 -19.07
N ASP A 19 1.52 11.43 -20.31
CA ASP A 19 0.72 11.23 -21.51
C ASP A 19 0.12 9.83 -21.57
N LEU A 20 0.89 8.80 -21.22
CA LEU A 20 0.43 7.43 -21.10
C LEU A 20 -0.60 7.31 -19.99
N LEU A 21 -0.32 7.89 -18.81
CA LEU A 21 -1.19 7.78 -17.64
C LEU A 21 -2.56 8.44 -17.87
N GLN A 22 -2.60 9.58 -18.55
CA GLN A 22 -3.86 10.26 -18.90
C GLN A 22 -4.72 9.46 -19.89
N LYS A 23 -4.09 8.64 -20.73
CA LYS A 23 -4.80 7.79 -21.71
C LYS A 23 -5.32 6.49 -21.08
N LEU A 24 -4.86 6.10 -19.89
CA LEU A 24 -5.28 4.85 -19.26
C LEU A 24 -6.76 4.93 -18.84
N PRO A 25 -7.57 3.91 -19.15
CA PRO A 25 -8.99 3.90 -18.78
C PRO A 25 -9.19 3.79 -17.26
N VAL A 26 -8.21 3.24 -16.55
CA VAL A 26 -8.21 3.07 -15.09
C VAL A 26 -6.81 3.31 -14.53
N ARG A 27 -6.72 3.86 -13.32
CA ARG A 27 -5.45 4.21 -12.67
C ARG A 27 -4.83 3.04 -11.90
N ILE A 28 -4.91 1.81 -12.41
CA ILE A 28 -4.37 0.61 -11.71
C ILE A 28 -2.85 0.65 -11.52
N HIS A 29 -2.13 1.45 -12.30
CA HIS A 29 -0.68 1.61 -12.16
C HIS A 29 -0.28 2.18 -10.78
N VAL A 30 -1.11 3.03 -10.16
CA VAL A 30 -0.75 3.68 -8.88
C VAL A 30 -0.62 2.68 -7.73
N SER A 31 -1.24 1.50 -7.86
CA SER A 31 -1.19 0.44 -6.85
C SER A 31 0.10 -0.38 -6.89
N CYS A 32 0.98 -0.18 -7.89
CA CYS A 32 2.32 -0.77 -7.89
C CYS A 32 3.26 0.08 -7.02
N TYR A 33 3.10 0.00 -5.70
CA TYR A 33 3.79 0.89 -4.76
C TYR A 33 5.32 0.77 -4.81
N SER A 34 5.87 -0.41 -5.15
CA SER A 34 7.31 -0.64 -5.23
C SER A 34 8.02 0.35 -6.17
N VAL A 35 7.38 0.74 -7.28
CA VAL A 35 7.93 1.70 -8.25
C VAL A 35 8.18 3.05 -7.58
N PHE A 36 7.22 3.55 -6.80
CA PHE A 36 7.32 4.86 -6.18
C PHE A 36 8.18 4.83 -4.92
N VAL A 37 8.01 3.81 -4.08
CA VAL A 37 8.79 3.62 -2.84
C VAL A 37 10.27 3.52 -3.16
N LYS A 38 10.64 2.83 -4.25
CA LYS A 38 12.04 2.74 -4.70
C LYS A 38 12.66 4.11 -5.00
N GLU A 39 11.91 5.06 -5.57
CA GLU A 39 12.42 6.41 -5.84
C GLU A 39 12.63 7.18 -4.54
N TRP A 40 11.72 7.04 -3.56
CA TRP A 40 11.87 7.64 -2.24
C TRP A 40 13.09 7.09 -1.49
N LEU A 41 13.31 5.78 -1.54
CA LEU A 41 14.43 5.11 -0.87
C LEU A 41 15.80 5.39 -1.50
N GLN A 42 15.85 5.94 -2.73
CA GLN A 42 17.11 6.43 -3.32
C GLN A 42 17.58 7.74 -2.68
N VAL A 43 16.66 8.50 -2.07
CA VAL A 43 16.94 9.83 -1.50
C VAL A 43 16.94 9.81 0.01
N PHE A 44 16.05 9.01 0.62
CA PHE A 44 15.87 8.95 2.07
C PHE A 44 16.16 7.53 2.59
N PRO A 45 16.75 7.39 3.79
CA PRO A 45 17.01 6.08 4.35
C PRO A 45 15.70 5.34 4.67
N ARG A 46 15.73 4.00 4.61
CA ARG A 46 14.56 3.15 4.93
C ARG A 46 13.96 3.43 6.32
N SER A 47 14.81 3.80 7.28
CA SER A 47 14.41 4.16 8.64
C SER A 47 13.61 5.46 8.74
N ALA A 48 13.56 6.28 7.69
CA ALA A 48 12.73 7.49 7.64
C ALA A 48 11.27 7.20 7.22
N PHE A 49 10.93 5.94 6.95
CA PHE A 49 9.58 5.55 6.54
C PHE A 49 9.01 4.49 7.49
N HIS A 50 7.79 4.74 7.96
CA HIS A 50 6.95 3.74 8.60
C HIS A 50 5.76 3.46 7.68
N ILE A 51 5.66 2.22 7.20
CA ILE A 51 4.68 1.80 6.21
C ILE A 51 3.75 0.81 6.89
N ILE A 52 2.47 1.19 7.00
CA ILE A 52 1.44 0.45 7.72
C ILE A 52 0.52 -0.24 6.71
N ARG A 53 0.24 -1.53 6.91
CA ARG A 53 -0.84 -2.19 6.16
C ARG A 53 -2.19 -1.79 6.75
N THR A 54 -3.12 -1.39 5.90
CA THR A 54 -4.44 -0.95 6.34
C THR A 54 -5.25 -2.06 7.02
N THR A 55 -4.95 -3.34 6.75
CA THR A 55 -5.54 -4.48 7.46
C THR A 55 -5.05 -4.63 8.88
N GLU A 56 -3.75 -4.45 9.11
CA GLU A 56 -3.18 -4.46 10.47
C GLU A 56 -3.73 -3.28 11.27
N TYR A 57 -3.76 -2.09 10.68
CA TYR A 57 -4.40 -0.93 11.32
C TYR A 57 -5.87 -1.19 11.70
N ALA A 58 -6.61 -1.93 10.86
CA ALA A 58 -8.01 -2.22 11.12
C ALA A 58 -8.22 -3.33 12.18
N ASN A 59 -7.35 -4.34 12.21
CA ASN A 59 -7.49 -5.50 13.10
C ASN A 59 -6.75 -5.35 14.43
N GLU A 60 -5.66 -4.56 14.44
CA GLU A 60 -4.70 -4.41 15.54
C GLU A 60 -4.34 -2.92 15.70
N MET A 61 -5.36 -2.05 15.79
CA MET A 61 -5.19 -0.60 15.80
C MET A 61 -4.31 -0.11 16.95
N GLU A 62 -4.49 -0.64 18.15
CA GLU A 62 -3.69 -0.27 19.33
C GLU A 62 -2.19 -0.53 19.09
N THR A 63 -1.84 -1.72 18.60
CA THR A 63 -0.46 -2.09 18.27
C THR A 63 0.10 -1.17 17.20
N THR A 64 -0.65 -0.96 16.13
CA THR A 64 -0.23 -0.11 15.00
C THR A 64 -0.01 1.34 15.44
N LEU A 65 -0.86 1.88 16.32
CA LEU A 65 -0.69 3.22 16.88
C LEU A 65 0.55 3.30 17.77
N LYS A 66 0.81 2.30 18.62
CA LYS A 66 2.04 2.26 19.44
C LYS A 66 3.30 2.27 18.57
N GLU A 67 3.31 1.49 17.50
CA GLU A 67 4.43 1.47 16.54
C GLU A 67 4.62 2.84 15.85
N ALA A 68 3.52 3.48 15.44
CA ALA A 68 3.57 4.82 14.85
C ALA A 68 4.10 5.87 15.84
N PHE A 69 3.68 5.83 17.10
CA PHE A 69 4.18 6.72 18.15
C PHE A 69 5.67 6.48 18.41
N HIS A 70 6.09 5.22 18.48
CA HIS A 70 7.50 4.87 18.64
C HIS A 70 8.36 5.38 17.48
N PHE A 71 7.90 5.18 16.24
CA PHE A 71 8.57 5.67 15.05
C PHE A 71 8.72 7.19 15.01
N LEU A 72 7.70 7.92 15.48
CA LEU A 72 7.72 9.38 15.58
C LEU A 72 8.47 9.90 16.82
N GLU A 73 9.06 9.00 17.62
CA GLU A 73 9.72 9.32 18.89
C GLU A 73 8.82 10.09 19.87
N LEU A 74 7.52 9.79 19.84
CA LEU A 74 6.55 10.39 20.75
C LEU A 74 6.50 9.64 22.08
N PRO A 75 6.19 10.34 23.20
CA PRO A 75 5.93 9.68 24.47
C PRO A 75 4.78 8.67 24.39
N SER A 76 4.88 7.60 25.16
CA SER A 76 3.79 6.63 25.29
C SER A 76 2.54 7.28 25.85
N VAL A 77 1.40 6.99 25.22
CA VAL A 77 0.08 7.46 25.65
C VAL A 77 -0.40 6.62 26.85
N SER A 78 -1.19 7.23 27.75
CA SER A 78 -1.82 6.47 28.83
C SER A 78 -2.81 5.43 28.29
N PRO A 79 -3.06 4.32 29.01
CA PRO A 79 -4.01 3.31 28.57
C PRO A 79 -5.39 3.87 28.25
N ASP A 80 -5.88 4.82 29.06
CA ASP A 80 -7.21 5.43 28.87
C ASP A 80 -7.31 6.21 27.55
N ILE A 81 -6.31 7.05 27.25
CA ILE A 81 -6.31 7.83 26.01
C ILE A 81 -6.12 6.90 24.80
N MET A 82 -5.28 5.87 24.91
CA MET A 82 -5.12 4.88 23.83
C MET A 82 -6.46 4.18 23.54
N GLN A 83 -7.21 3.83 24.58
CA GLN A 83 -8.51 3.19 24.43
C GLN A 83 -9.54 4.15 23.78
N ASP A 84 -9.52 5.42 24.15
CA ASP A 84 -10.36 6.45 23.53
C ASP A 84 -10.04 6.61 22.03
N MET A 85 -8.75 6.60 21.66
CA MET A 85 -8.32 6.69 20.26
C MET A 85 -8.76 5.47 19.44
N VAL A 86 -8.63 4.27 19.98
CA VAL A 86 -9.00 3.02 19.29
C VAL A 86 -10.52 2.90 19.12
N ASN A 87 -11.28 3.45 20.06
CA ASN A 87 -12.74 3.43 20.04
C ASN A 87 -13.35 4.62 19.28
N GLU A 88 -12.56 5.54 18.73
CA GLU A 88 -13.08 6.69 18.02
C GLU A 88 -13.78 6.25 16.72
N ASP A 89 -15.03 6.70 16.55
CA ASP A 89 -15.81 6.40 15.35
C ASP A 89 -15.15 7.00 14.10
N ARG A 90 -15.19 6.25 13.00
CA ARG A 90 -14.75 6.73 11.69
C ARG A 90 -15.64 7.88 11.22
N ARG A 91 -15.09 9.11 11.26
CA ARG A 91 -15.80 10.33 10.82
C ARG A 91 -16.11 10.36 9.32
N HIS A 92 -15.30 9.68 8.50
CA HIS A 92 -15.43 9.70 7.05
C HIS A 92 -15.52 8.28 6.49
N GLU A 93 -16.73 7.95 6.05
CA GLU A 93 -17.01 6.69 5.37
C GLU A 93 -17.40 6.96 3.92
N THR A 94 -16.80 6.20 3.00
CA THR A 94 -17.21 6.23 1.60
C THR A 94 -18.54 5.51 1.46
N ALA A 95 -19.62 6.26 1.24
CA ALA A 95 -20.93 5.70 0.92
C ALA A 95 -20.84 4.80 -0.33
N ASN A 96 -21.58 3.70 -0.35
CA ASN A 96 -21.67 2.75 -1.48
C ASN A 96 -20.35 2.02 -1.83
N LYS A 97 -19.59 1.53 -0.84
CA LYS A 97 -18.54 0.52 -1.11
C LYS A 97 -19.18 -0.77 -1.65
N THR A 98 -19.16 -0.97 -2.96
CA THR A 98 -19.52 -2.25 -3.57
C THR A 98 -18.42 -3.27 -3.27
N SER A 99 -18.73 -4.31 -2.51
CA SER A 99 -17.78 -5.35 -2.09
C SER A 99 -17.61 -6.48 -3.10
N THR A 100 -18.44 -6.53 -4.14
CA THR A 100 -18.47 -7.66 -5.07
C THR A 100 -17.48 -7.46 -6.21
N VAL A 101 -16.29 -8.04 -6.07
CA VAL A 101 -15.32 -8.22 -7.15
C VAL A 101 -15.46 -9.64 -7.68
N LEU A 102 -15.55 -9.81 -9.01
CA LEU A 102 -15.61 -11.13 -9.63
C LEU A 102 -14.32 -11.94 -9.34
N PRO A 103 -14.41 -13.25 -9.08
CA PRO A 103 -13.24 -14.10 -8.83
C PRO A 103 -12.17 -14.01 -9.93
N GLU A 104 -12.58 -13.94 -11.19
CA GLU A 104 -11.70 -13.82 -12.35
C GLU A 104 -10.97 -12.48 -12.37
N THR A 105 -11.66 -11.40 -11.98
CA THR A 105 -11.05 -10.07 -11.85
C THR A 105 -10.03 -10.06 -10.72
N ARG A 106 -10.34 -10.69 -9.59
CA ARG A 106 -9.40 -10.82 -8.46
C ARG A 106 -8.14 -11.60 -8.86
N ALA A 107 -8.31 -12.71 -9.57
CA ALA A 107 -7.19 -13.51 -10.08
C ALA A 107 -6.32 -12.71 -11.06
N LEU A 108 -6.94 -11.96 -11.98
CA LEU A 108 -6.23 -11.11 -12.92
C LEU A 108 -5.42 -10.01 -12.20
N LEU A 109 -6.03 -9.32 -11.22
CA LEU A 109 -5.35 -8.29 -10.45
C LEU A 109 -4.20 -8.85 -9.61
N ARG A 110 -4.37 -10.04 -9.02
CA ARG A 110 -3.29 -10.73 -8.30
C ARG A 110 -2.09 -10.98 -9.20
N THR A 111 -2.32 -11.53 -10.39
CA THR A 111 -1.25 -11.77 -11.38
C THR A 111 -0.64 -10.45 -11.86
N TYR A 112 -1.44 -9.41 -12.04
CA TYR A 112 -0.94 -8.11 -12.49
C TYR A 112 -0.01 -7.44 -11.47
N TYR A 113 -0.33 -7.53 -10.17
CA TYR A 113 0.46 -6.90 -9.11
C TYR A 113 1.54 -7.80 -8.50
N SER A 114 1.65 -9.06 -8.88
CA SER A 114 2.56 -10.02 -8.19
C SER A 114 4.01 -9.52 -8.13
N THR A 115 4.57 -9.09 -9.26
CA THR A 115 5.93 -8.54 -9.31
C THR A 115 6.07 -7.28 -8.47
N CYS A 116 5.05 -6.41 -8.44
CA CYS A 116 5.08 -5.21 -7.61
C CYS A 116 5.09 -5.55 -6.11
N ASN A 117 4.31 -6.56 -5.71
CA ASN A 117 4.20 -7.01 -4.33
C ASN A 117 5.47 -7.73 -3.87
N GLU A 118 6.06 -8.57 -4.73
CA GLU A 118 7.35 -9.23 -4.49
C GLU A 118 8.46 -8.21 -4.25
N GLU A 119 8.59 -7.23 -5.16
CA GLU A 119 9.57 -6.16 -4.98
C GLU A 119 9.30 -5.29 -3.76
N MET A 120 8.04 -5.04 -3.42
CA MET A 120 7.68 -4.29 -2.22
C MET A 120 8.11 -5.07 -0.96
N ALA A 121 7.86 -6.37 -0.92
CA ALA A 121 8.30 -7.23 0.18
C ALA A 121 9.82 -7.25 0.32
N GLU A 122 10.56 -7.30 -0.79
CA GLU A 122 12.03 -7.20 -0.80
C GLU A 122 12.53 -5.83 -0.34
N LEU A 123 11.95 -4.73 -0.85
CA LEU A 123 12.34 -3.36 -0.49
C LEU A 123 12.12 -3.06 0.99
N LEU A 124 11.10 -3.67 1.59
CA LEU A 124 10.73 -3.45 2.98
C LEU A 124 11.27 -4.52 3.94
N ASP A 125 11.86 -5.59 3.41
CA ASP A 125 12.22 -6.80 4.16
C ASP A 125 11.02 -7.34 4.97
N ASP A 126 9.85 -7.39 4.32
CA ASP A 126 8.60 -7.76 4.97
C ASP A 126 7.67 -8.53 4.02
N GLN A 127 7.61 -9.86 4.22
CA GLN A 127 6.82 -10.77 3.40
C GLN A 127 5.31 -10.53 3.50
N ARG A 128 4.84 -9.78 4.50
CA ARG A 128 3.42 -9.44 4.63
C ARG A 128 2.91 -8.59 3.46
N PHE A 129 3.82 -7.92 2.74
CA PHE A 129 3.51 -7.18 1.51
C PHE A 129 3.34 -8.06 0.26
N LEU A 130 3.45 -9.39 0.39
CA LEU A 130 3.00 -10.33 -0.64
C LEU A 130 1.47 -10.47 -0.68
N TRP A 131 0.78 -9.99 0.36
CA TRP A 131 -0.69 -10.01 0.50
C TRP A 131 -1.33 -11.41 0.39
N LEU A 132 -0.60 -12.47 0.78
CA LEU A 132 -1.09 -13.85 0.68
C LEU A 132 -2.24 -14.16 1.65
N ASP A 133 -2.31 -13.42 2.76
CA ASP A 133 -3.33 -13.51 3.81
C ASP A 133 -4.73 -13.05 3.34
N HIS A 134 -4.79 -12.17 2.35
CA HIS A 134 -6.05 -11.64 1.79
C HIS A 134 -6.82 -12.61 0.88
N TYR A 135 -6.24 -13.77 0.58
CA TYR A 135 -6.81 -14.75 -0.35
C TYR A 135 -7.23 -16.06 0.33
N SER A 136 -7.16 -16.11 1.66
CA SER A 136 -7.58 -17.23 2.51
C SER A 136 -9.08 -17.19 2.81
#